data_AF-A0A075MU47-F1
#
_entry.id   AF-A0A075MU47-F1
#
_cell.length_a   1.000
_cell.length_b   1.000
_cell.length_c   1.000
_cell.angle_alpha   90.00
_cell.angle_beta   90.00
_cell.angle_gamma   90.00
#
_symmetry.space_group_name_H-M   'P 1'
#
loop_
_entity.id
_entity.type
_entity.pdbx_description
1 polymer ?
#
loop_
_entity_poly.entity_id
_entity_poly.type
_entity_poly.pdbx_seq_one_letter_code
_entity_poly.pdbx_strand_id
1 'polypeptide(L)'
;MMIRNAYCFVCLQVWRLLSAYVVRIKEEQERMLYARQSLYVGIRRDWSLGSKILLIKKNVQGDSVIIGSATLEKIVELDALSNIEKKPCLENNWYGKMVFAMLARFLPAVPVSQTPLAGKQPALLHGLAITEDELYEIESLAGSKIIT
;
A
#
# COMPACT_ATOMS: atom_id res chain seq x y z
N MET A 1 46.54 24.37 17.41
CA MET A 1 45.87 24.99 16.24
C MET A 1 44.89 23.95 15.69
N MET A 2 43.60 24.29 15.72
CA MET A 2 42.48 23.48 15.25
C MET A 2 42.52 23.25 13.73
N ILE A 3 41.91 22.16 13.25
CA ILE A 3 40.85 22.05 12.20
C ILE A 3 40.73 20.56 11.80
N ARG A 4 39.77 19.82 12.35
CA ARG A 4 38.44 19.40 11.82
C ARG A 4 38.45 18.19 10.87
N ASN A 5 37.79 17.13 11.35
CA ASN A 5 36.81 16.29 10.66
C ASN A 5 36.92 16.17 9.14
N ALA A 6 37.43 15.04 8.68
CA ALA A 6 37.05 14.44 7.41
C ALA A 6 36.06 13.29 7.72
N TYR A 7 34.77 13.61 7.79
CA TYR A 7 33.73 12.60 7.64
C TYR A 7 33.87 12.04 6.22
N CYS A 8 34.28 10.77 6.15
CA CYS A 8 34.42 10.03 4.91
C CYS A 8 33.03 9.89 4.28
N PHE A 9 32.86 10.58 3.16
CA PHE A 9 31.60 10.81 2.47
C PHE A 9 31.36 9.76 1.39
N VAL A 10 31.55 8.46 1.67
CA VAL A 10 31.29 7.40 0.68
C VAL A 10 30.84 6.11 1.35
N CYS A 11 29.59 6.07 1.81
CA CYS A 11 28.78 4.85 1.87
C CYS A 11 27.29 5.17 2.05
N LEU A 12 26.77 6.10 1.23
CA LEU A 12 25.32 6.26 1.05
C LEU A 12 24.82 5.15 0.10
N GLN A 13 24.91 3.89 0.55
CA GLN A 13 23.87 2.95 0.18
C GLN A 13 22.60 3.49 0.82
N VAL A 14 21.77 4.11 -0.01
CA VAL A 14 20.46 4.63 0.34
C VAL A 14 19.70 3.50 1.02
N TRP A 15 19.65 3.53 2.36
CA TRP A 15 18.60 2.90 3.12
C TRP A 15 17.31 3.61 2.70
N ARG A 16 16.77 3.20 1.56
CA ARG A 16 15.43 3.57 1.14
C ARG A 16 14.57 2.78 2.13
N LEU A 17 14.27 3.39 3.27
CA LEU A 17 13.29 2.86 4.23
C LEU A 17 12.01 2.65 3.40
N LEU A 18 11.74 1.41 3.01
CA LEU A 18 10.58 1.11 2.18
C LEU A 18 9.40 1.22 3.12
N SER A 19 8.73 2.37 3.09
CA SER A 19 7.54 2.57 3.91
C SER A 19 6.45 1.63 3.41
N ALA A 20 5.96 0.78 4.31
CA ALA A 20 4.91 -0.17 4.04
C ALA A 20 3.62 0.29 4.73
N TYR A 21 2.50 0.21 4.03
CA TYR A 21 1.22 0.67 4.54
C TYR A 21 0.09 -0.28 4.18
N VAL A 22 -0.91 -0.36 5.06
CA VAL A 22 -2.11 -1.15 4.84
C VAL A 22 -3.21 -0.28 4.26
N VAL A 23 -3.81 -0.71 3.17
CA VAL A 23 -4.90 -0.01 2.48
C VAL A 23 -6.09 -0.93 2.35
N ARG A 24 -7.22 -0.47 2.87
CA ARG A 24 -8.49 -1.18 2.75
C ARG A 24 -9.17 -0.78 1.45
N ILE A 25 -9.59 -1.78 0.70
CA ILE A 25 -10.35 -1.58 -0.53
C ILE A 25 -11.73 -2.22 -0.43
N LYS A 26 -12.68 -1.65 -1.18
CA LYS A 26 -14.00 -2.23 -1.42
C LYS A 26 -13.97 -3.14 -2.64
N GLU A 27 -14.99 -3.98 -2.78
CA GLU A 27 -15.13 -4.90 -3.92
C GLU A 27 -15.15 -4.19 -5.28
N GLU A 28 -15.79 -3.02 -5.36
CA GLU A 28 -15.80 -2.18 -6.57
C GLU A 28 -14.39 -1.72 -6.98
N GLN A 29 -13.54 -1.41 -5.99
CA GLN A 29 -12.18 -0.93 -6.21
C GLN A 29 -11.24 -2.07 -6.59
N GLU A 30 -11.50 -3.29 -6.12
CA GLU A 30 -10.70 -4.48 -6.44
C GLU A 30 -10.68 -4.77 -7.95
N ARG A 31 -11.83 -4.64 -8.62
CA ARG A 31 -11.89 -4.83 -10.08
C ARG A 31 -11.03 -3.80 -10.80
N MET A 32 -11.11 -2.54 -10.39
CA MET A 32 -10.32 -1.46 -11.00
C MET A 32 -8.83 -1.60 -10.72
N LEU A 33 -8.49 -2.05 -9.51
CA LEU A 33 -7.12 -2.31 -9.08
C LEU A 33 -6.43 -3.30 -10.01
N TYR A 34 -7.04 -4.47 -10.25
CA TYR A 34 -6.42 -5.48 -11.12
C TYR A 34 -6.52 -5.14 -12.62
N ALA A 35 -7.54 -4.39 -13.04
CA ALA A 35 -7.70 -4.02 -14.45
C ALA A 35 -6.79 -2.87 -14.89
N ARG A 36 -6.46 -1.94 -13.98
CA ARG A 36 -5.76 -0.67 -14.31
C ARG A 36 -4.51 -0.42 -13.48
N GLN A 37 -4.14 -1.35 -12.58
CA GLN A 37 -3.04 -1.19 -11.63
C GLN A 37 -3.10 0.15 -10.87
N SER A 38 -4.32 0.57 -10.50
CA SER A 38 -4.52 1.87 -9.86
C SER A 38 -5.65 1.82 -8.84
N LEU A 39 -5.56 2.68 -7.82
CA LEU A 39 -6.51 2.76 -6.73
C LEU A 39 -6.77 4.22 -6.36
N TYR A 40 -8.03 4.60 -6.26
CA TYR A 40 -8.39 5.90 -5.67
C TYR A 40 -8.32 5.85 -4.15
N VAL A 41 -7.77 6.90 -3.57
CA VAL A 41 -7.45 6.94 -2.13
C VAL A 41 -8.02 8.18 -1.46
N GLY A 42 -8.62 7.96 -0.29
CA GLY A 42 -9.15 9.01 0.60
C GLY A 42 -8.26 9.34 1.80
N ILE A 43 -7.32 8.45 2.16
CA ILE A 43 -6.43 8.67 3.31
C ILE A 43 -5.15 9.39 2.88
N ARG A 44 -4.84 10.51 3.54
CA ARG A 44 -3.56 11.21 3.39
C ARG A 44 -2.49 10.59 4.29
N ARG A 45 -1.36 10.21 3.69
CA ARG A 45 -0.10 9.82 4.34
C ARG A 45 1.06 10.32 3.49
N ASP A 46 2.26 10.26 4.04
CA ASP A 46 3.50 10.61 3.33
C ASP A 46 3.97 9.44 2.46
N TRP A 47 3.12 9.04 1.51
CA TRP A 47 3.44 7.94 0.61
C TRP A 47 4.67 8.29 -0.21
N SER A 48 5.73 7.51 -0.04
CA SER A 48 6.96 7.69 -0.81
C SER A 48 6.94 6.80 -2.05
N LEU A 49 7.59 7.25 -3.13
CA LEU A 49 7.73 6.42 -4.33
C LEU A 49 8.49 5.14 -4.00
N GLY A 50 7.96 4.00 -4.45
CA GLY A 50 8.45 2.67 -4.08
C GLY A 50 7.86 2.10 -2.79
N SER A 51 7.02 2.86 -2.06
CA SER A 51 6.30 2.35 -0.89
C SER A 51 5.52 1.08 -1.21
N LYS A 52 5.48 0.16 -0.24
CA LYS A 52 4.72 -1.07 -0.34
C LYS A 52 3.32 -0.85 0.22
N ILE A 53 2.31 -1.22 -0.55
CA ILE A 53 0.91 -1.07 -0.18
C ILE A 53 0.31 -2.47 -0.02
N LEU A 54 0.01 -2.85 1.20
CA LEU A 54 -0.68 -4.10 1.52
C LEU A 54 -2.18 -3.90 1.39
N LEU A 55 -2.83 -4.74 0.59
CA LEU A 55 -4.23 -4.57 0.22
C LEU A 55 -5.11 -5.50 1.05
N ILE A 56 -6.08 -4.92 1.77
CA ILE A 56 -7.04 -5.67 2.58
C ILE A 56 -8.48 -5.43 2.11
N LYS A 57 -9.32 -6.45 2.24
CA LYS A 57 -10.77 -6.33 2.05
C LYS A 57 -11.52 -7.16 3.09
N LYS A 58 -12.83 -6.99 3.17
CA LYS A 58 -13.67 -7.91 3.93
C LYS A 58 -14.03 -9.12 3.08
N ASN A 59 -13.97 -10.33 3.66
CA ASN A 59 -14.49 -11.53 3.03
C ASN A 59 -16.02 -11.63 3.21
N VAL A 60 -16.63 -12.69 2.69
CA VAL A 60 -18.08 -12.96 2.80
C VAL A 60 -18.55 -13.11 4.25
N GLN A 61 -17.67 -13.57 5.14
CA GLN A 61 -17.94 -13.73 6.58
C GLN A 61 -17.78 -12.41 7.37
N GLY A 62 -17.33 -11.34 6.72
CA GLY A 62 -17.10 -10.03 7.34
C GLY A 62 -15.70 -9.83 7.91
N ASP A 63 -14.86 -10.86 7.89
CA ASP A 63 -13.48 -10.83 8.37
C ASP A 63 -12.56 -10.11 7.40
N SER A 64 -11.52 -9.48 7.93
CA SER A 64 -10.51 -8.82 7.10
C SER A 64 -9.52 -9.84 6.56
N VAL A 65 -9.31 -9.81 5.24
CA VAL A 65 -8.36 -10.65 4.52
C VAL A 65 -7.44 -9.79 3.67
N ILE A 66 -6.19 -10.21 3.56
CA ILE A 66 -5.15 -9.60 2.75
C ILE A 66 -5.18 -10.28 1.39
N ILE A 67 -5.40 -9.49 0.35
CA ILE A 67 -5.57 -9.99 -1.02
C ILE A 67 -4.31 -9.85 -1.86
N GLY A 68 -3.31 -9.11 -1.39
CA GLY A 68 -2.12 -8.83 -2.15
C GLY A 68 -1.26 -7.71 -1.59
N SER A 69 -0.14 -7.45 -2.27
CA SER A 69 0.73 -6.31 -2.06
C SER A 69 0.96 -5.56 -3.38
N ALA A 70 1.19 -4.26 -3.31
CA ALA A 70 1.45 -3.42 -4.48
C ALA A 70 2.66 -2.52 -4.21
N THR A 71 3.36 -2.12 -5.27
CA THR A 71 4.47 -1.17 -5.18
C THR A 71 4.04 0.15 -5.80
N LEU A 72 4.06 1.23 -5.02
CA LEU A 72 3.63 2.55 -5.46
C LEU A 72 4.62 3.13 -6.47
N GLU A 73 4.13 3.46 -7.66
CA GLU A 73 4.92 4.13 -8.71
C GLU A 73 4.79 5.64 -8.63
N LYS A 74 3.56 6.14 -8.47
CA LYS A 74 3.25 7.56 -8.38
C LYS A 74 1.86 7.78 -7.80
N ILE A 75 1.64 9.01 -7.34
CA ILE A 75 0.32 9.51 -6.93
C ILE A 75 -0.09 10.60 -7.89
N VAL A 76 -1.28 10.48 -8.44
CA VAL A 76 -1.92 11.52 -9.24
C VAL A 76 -2.91 12.25 -8.33
N GLU A 77 -2.60 13.49 -8.02
CA GLU A 77 -3.48 14.36 -7.23
C GLU A 77 -4.76 14.70 -7.98
N LEU A 78 -5.80 15.05 -7.23
CA LEU A 78 -7.12 15.38 -7.75
C LEU A 78 -7.07 16.38 -8.90
N ASP A 79 -6.25 17.42 -8.81
CA ASP A 79 -6.15 18.48 -9.82
C ASP A 79 -5.61 17.99 -11.16
N ALA A 80 -4.72 16.99 -11.13
CA ALA A 80 -4.12 16.35 -12.29
C ALA A 80 -4.98 15.22 -12.88
N LEU A 81 -6.10 14.85 -12.25
CA LEU A 81 -7.03 13.85 -12.79
C LEU A 81 -7.87 14.42 -13.94
N SER A 82 -8.30 13.53 -14.85
CA SER A 82 -9.23 13.88 -15.90
C SER A 82 -10.61 14.25 -15.33
N ASN A 83 -11.39 15.07 -16.04
CA ASN A 83 -12.72 15.51 -15.57
C ASN A 83 -13.67 14.33 -15.28
N ILE A 84 -13.52 13.22 -16.00
CA ILE A 84 -14.31 12.00 -15.80
C ILE A 84 -13.95 11.32 -14.48
N GLU A 85 -12.66 11.32 -14.11
CA GLU A 85 -12.17 10.72 -12.86
C GLU A 85 -12.36 11.63 -11.64
N LYS A 86 -12.39 12.96 -11.84
CA LYS A 86 -12.62 13.94 -10.77
C LYS A 86 -13.98 13.76 -10.11
N LYS A 87 -15.03 13.50 -10.89
CA LYS A 87 -16.41 13.35 -10.38
C LYS A 87 -16.54 12.29 -9.28
N PRO A 88 -16.17 11.01 -9.49
CA PRO A 88 -16.25 10.00 -8.44
C PRO A 88 -15.29 10.27 -7.27
N CYS A 89 -14.16 10.95 -7.50
CA CYS A 89 -13.25 11.32 -6.42
C CYS A 89 -13.89 12.34 -5.46
N LEU A 90 -14.55 13.37 -6.01
CA LEU A 90 -15.24 14.39 -5.22
C LEU A 90 -16.42 13.79 -4.43
N GLU A 91 -17.20 12.92 -5.06
CA GLU A 91 -18.34 12.24 -4.41
C GLU A 91 -17.91 11.34 -3.24
N ASN A 92 -16.73 10.72 -3.34
CA ASN A 92 -16.21 9.78 -2.34
C ASN A 92 -15.14 10.39 -1.39
N ASN A 93 -14.92 11.70 -1.45
CA ASN A 93 -13.86 12.40 -0.72
C ASN A 93 -12.46 11.79 -0.91
N TRP A 94 -12.16 11.33 -2.12
CA TRP A 94 -10.83 10.89 -2.52
C TRP A 94 -10.00 12.07 -2.99
N TYR A 95 -8.75 12.14 -2.53
CA TYR A 95 -7.84 13.25 -2.87
C TYR A 95 -6.92 12.92 -4.05
N GLY A 96 -6.90 11.66 -4.50
CA GLY A 96 -6.04 11.26 -5.61
C GLY A 96 -6.14 9.78 -5.97
N LYS A 97 -5.28 9.40 -6.91
CA LYS A 97 -5.15 8.05 -7.45
C LYS A 97 -3.71 7.57 -7.28
N MET A 98 -3.54 6.45 -6.58
CA MET A 98 -2.29 5.70 -6.57
C MET A 98 -2.18 4.89 -7.86
N VAL A 99 -1.02 4.93 -8.49
CA VAL A 99 -0.66 4.07 -9.62
C VAL A 99 0.47 3.16 -9.16
N PHE A 100 0.33 1.87 -9.46
CA PHE A 100 1.25 0.84 -8.97
C PHE A 100 2.15 0.34 -10.10
N ALA A 101 3.45 0.24 -9.83
CA ALA A 101 4.43 -0.31 -10.77
C ALA A 101 4.36 -1.83 -10.82
N MET A 102 3.94 -2.45 -9.71
CA MET A 102 3.83 -3.90 -9.57
C MET A 102 2.69 -4.22 -8.62
N LEU A 103 1.89 -5.22 -8.97
CA LEU A 103 0.81 -5.73 -8.15
C LEU A 103 0.96 -7.24 -7.97
N ALA A 104 1.01 -7.71 -6.74
CA ALA A 104 1.06 -9.11 -6.37
C ALA A 104 -0.26 -9.52 -5.73
N ARG A 105 -0.97 -10.46 -6.34
CA ARG A 105 -2.22 -11.03 -5.81
C ARG A 105 -1.94 -12.31 -5.03
N PHE A 106 -2.50 -12.43 -3.84
CA PHE A 106 -2.38 -13.62 -2.99
C PHE A 106 -3.53 -14.58 -3.25
N LEU A 107 -3.20 -15.84 -3.53
CA LEU A 107 -4.16 -16.93 -3.72
C LEU A 107 -3.72 -18.15 -2.90
N PRO A 108 -4.52 -18.59 -1.89
CA PRO A 108 -5.69 -17.90 -1.35
C PRO A 108 -5.33 -16.57 -0.67
N ALA A 109 -6.33 -15.74 -0.40
CA ALA A 109 -6.15 -14.53 0.41
C ALA A 109 -5.74 -14.90 1.85
N VAL A 110 -4.85 -14.12 2.46
CA VAL A 110 -4.31 -14.40 3.80
C VAL A 110 -5.24 -13.77 4.85
N PRO A 111 -5.76 -14.52 5.84
CA PRO A 111 -6.57 -13.94 6.91
C PRO A 111 -5.75 -12.97 7.78
N VAL A 112 -6.27 -11.78 8.07
CA VAL A 112 -5.58 -10.81 8.95
C VAL A 112 -5.34 -11.40 10.35
N SER A 113 -6.23 -12.29 10.81
CA SER A 113 -6.11 -13.01 12.09
C SER A 113 -4.89 -13.91 12.20
N GLN A 114 -4.24 -14.27 11.09
CA GLN A 114 -3.05 -15.12 11.04
C GLN A 114 -1.76 -14.32 10.84
N THR A 115 -1.81 -12.99 10.99
CA THR A 115 -0.68 -12.09 10.70
C THR A 115 -0.33 -11.24 11.92
N PRO A 116 0.81 -10.51 11.90
CA PRO A 116 1.14 -9.51 12.92
C PRO A 116 0.06 -8.42 13.11
N LEU A 117 -0.85 -8.27 12.15
CA LEU A 117 -1.98 -7.36 12.22
C LEU A 117 -3.17 -7.92 13.02
N ALA A 118 -3.08 -9.15 13.53
CA ALA A 118 -4.10 -9.77 14.36
C ALA A 118 -4.40 -8.91 15.60
N GLY A 119 -5.68 -8.88 16.00
CA GLY A 119 -6.14 -8.09 17.16
C GLY A 119 -6.24 -6.58 16.92
N LYS A 120 -5.71 -6.04 15.81
CA LYS A 120 -5.93 -4.62 15.45
C LYS A 120 -7.37 -4.44 14.97
N GLN A 121 -8.00 -3.33 15.40
CA GLN A 121 -9.36 -3.02 14.97
C GLN A 121 -9.40 -2.78 13.45
N PRO A 122 -10.37 -3.35 12.70
CA PRO A 122 -10.46 -3.18 11.24
C PRO A 122 -10.54 -1.72 10.77
N ALA A 123 -11.06 -0.82 11.60
CA ALA A 123 -11.13 0.61 11.31
C ALA A 123 -9.73 1.28 11.31
N LEU A 124 -8.80 0.78 12.13
CA LEU A 124 -7.46 1.32 12.29
C LEU A 124 -6.46 0.78 11.27
N LEU A 125 -6.81 -0.29 10.57
CA LEU A 125 -5.94 -0.89 9.55
C LEU A 125 -5.79 0.01 8.31
N HIS A 126 -6.80 0.83 7.98
CA HIS A 126 -6.72 1.64 6.79
C HIS A 126 -5.75 2.82 6.99
N GLY A 127 -4.65 2.83 6.23
CA GLY A 127 -3.57 3.80 6.35
C GLY A 127 -2.58 3.52 7.48
N LEU A 128 -2.60 2.31 8.06
CA LEU A 128 -1.64 1.88 9.07
C LEU A 128 -0.27 1.68 8.43
N ALA A 129 0.76 2.30 8.99
CA ALA A 129 2.14 1.99 8.63
C ALA A 129 2.56 0.67 9.31
N ILE A 130 3.28 -0.17 8.58
CA ILE A 130 3.81 -1.46 9.05
C ILE A 130 5.31 -1.53 8.80
N THR A 131 6.00 -2.37 9.54
CA THR A 131 7.45 -2.57 9.36
C THR A 131 7.73 -3.47 8.16
N GLU A 132 8.97 -3.45 7.67
CA GLU A 132 9.42 -4.37 6.62
C GLU A 132 9.34 -5.83 7.09
N ASP A 133 9.62 -6.10 8.37
CA ASP A 133 9.50 -7.44 8.97
C ASP A 133 8.04 -7.92 8.97
N GLU A 134 7.09 -7.07 9.38
CA GLU A 134 5.66 -7.37 9.33
C GLU A 134 5.19 -7.65 7.90
N LEU A 135 5.66 -6.86 6.94
CA LEU A 135 5.35 -7.07 5.52
C LEU A 135 5.92 -8.40 5.03
N TYR A 136 7.18 -8.71 5.33
CA TYR A 136 7.83 -9.94 4.93
C TYR A 136 7.13 -11.17 5.52
N GLU A 137 6.76 -11.13 6.80
CA GLU A 137 6.03 -12.20 7.47
C GLU A 137 4.69 -12.46 6.77
N ILE A 138 3.91 -11.40 6.53
CA ILE A 138 2.63 -11.50 5.79
C ILE A 138 2.84 -12.09 4.40
N GLU A 139 3.85 -11.61 3.70
CA GLU A 139 4.19 -12.06 2.36
C GLU A 139 4.66 -13.52 2.32
N SER A 140 5.24 -14.03 3.40
CA SER A 140 5.66 -15.43 3.52
C SER A 140 4.49 -16.39 3.74
N LEU A 141 3.37 -15.90 4.29
CA LEU A 141 2.15 -16.68 4.49
C LEU A 141 1.33 -16.86 3.21
N ALA A 142 1.61 -16.07 2.17
CA ALA A 142 0.94 -16.19 0.89
C ALA A 142 1.39 -17.45 0.16
N GLY A 143 0.51 -18.45 0.06
CA GLY A 143 0.82 -19.73 -0.60
C GLY A 143 1.12 -19.60 -2.10
N SER A 144 0.56 -18.60 -2.78
CA SER A 144 0.93 -18.25 -4.16
C SER A 144 0.75 -16.76 -4.41
N LYS A 145 1.67 -16.18 -5.19
CA LYS A 145 1.66 -14.78 -5.61
C LYS A 145 1.59 -14.70 -7.13
N ILE A 146 0.52 -14.11 -7.66
CA ILE A 146 0.44 -13.76 -9.08
C ILE A 146 0.89 -12.32 -9.22
N ILE A 147 1.98 -12.10 -9.96
CA ILE A 147 2.52 -10.77 -10.23
C ILE A 147 1.95 -10.29 -11.57
N THR A 148 1.38 -9.09 -11.57
CA THR A 148 0.81 -8.39 -12.73
C THR A 148 1.39 -7.00 -12.85
#